data_AF-A0A381VZK0-F1
#
_entry.id   AF-A0A381VZK0-F1
#
_cell.length_a   1.000
_cell.length_b   1.000
_cell.length_c   1.000
_cell.angle_alpha   90.00
_cell.angle_beta   90.00
_cell.angle_gamma   90.00
#
_symmetry.space_group_name_H-M   'P 1'
#
loop_
_entity.id
_entity.type
_entity.pdbx_description
1 polymer ?
#
loop_
_entity_poly.entity_id
_entity_poly.type
_entity_poly.pdbx_seq_one_letter_code
_entity_poly.pdbx_strand_id
1 'polypeptide(L)'
;MNIFTVPRAAGRWTAAGLGLLLPIAFAPLNWFWLAPLLLGGLFLLWVGQDAREAALRGFCFGLSAFALGTYWLFISLRLLGGAPLPVVLAMMAGLVLIMALYLAGCAWVSFRIEPTEGAARWLLVVPAAWTLLEWLRSWLFS
;
A
#
# COMPACT_ATOMS: atom_id res chain seq x y z
N MET A 1 -25.71 -4.07 -13.33
CA MET A 1 -25.25 -2.72 -12.92
C MET A 1 -24.54 -2.89 -11.57
N ASN A 2 -23.21 -2.88 -11.53
CA ASN A 2 -22.46 -3.21 -10.32
C ASN A 2 -22.29 -1.92 -9.49
N ILE A 3 -23.05 -1.80 -8.40
CA ILE A 3 -23.18 -0.56 -7.60
C ILE A 3 -21.88 -0.16 -6.87
N PHE A 4 -20.85 -1.02 -6.91
CA PHE A 4 -19.59 -0.86 -6.16
C PHE A 4 -18.40 -0.42 -7.03
N THR A 5 -18.55 -0.25 -8.35
CA THR A 5 -17.40 0.11 -9.20
C THR A 5 -17.16 1.62 -9.18
N VAL A 6 -16.28 2.05 -8.27
CA VAL A 6 -15.79 3.44 -8.22
C VAL A 6 -14.99 3.77 -9.50
N PRO A 7 -15.21 4.93 -10.13
CA PRO A 7 -14.43 5.37 -11.30
C PRO A 7 -12.93 5.28 -11.05
N ARG A 8 -12.13 4.90 -12.07
CA ARG A 8 -10.69 4.66 -11.92
C ARG A 8 -9.94 5.80 -11.22
N ALA A 9 -10.14 7.04 -11.68
CA ALA A 9 -9.50 8.20 -11.07
C ALA A 9 -9.91 8.39 -9.60
N ALA A 10 -11.22 8.36 -9.32
CA ALA A 10 -11.74 8.50 -7.97
C ALA A 10 -11.22 7.39 -7.04
N GLY A 11 -11.19 6.13 -7.51
CA GLY A 11 -10.70 4.99 -6.73
C GLY A 11 -9.23 5.10 -6.34
N ARG A 12 -8.37 5.67 -7.19
CA ARG A 12 -6.96 5.93 -6.87
C ARG A 12 -6.81 7.02 -5.82
N TRP A 13 -7.58 8.10 -5.91
CA TRP A 13 -7.58 9.16 -4.89
C TRP A 13 -8.14 8.67 -3.56
N THR A 14 -9.21 7.86 -3.58
CA THR A 14 -9.72 7.23 -2.36
C THR A 14 -8.68 6.30 -1.74
N ALA A 15 -7.98 5.50 -2.55
CA ALA A 15 -6.90 4.65 -2.07
C ALA A 15 -5.77 5.46 -1.42
N ALA A 16 -5.36 6.58 -2.04
CA ALA A 16 -4.37 7.49 -1.46
C ALA A 16 -4.86 8.08 -0.12
N GLY A 17 -6.13 8.49 -0.03
CA GLY A 17 -6.75 8.99 1.20
C GLY A 17 -6.77 7.96 2.33
N LEU A 18 -7.15 6.71 2.03
CA LEU A 18 -7.10 5.61 3.00
C LEU A 18 -5.67 5.35 3.47
N GLY A 19 -4.69 5.41 2.56
CA GLY A 19 -3.27 5.25 2.90
C GLY A 19 -2.75 6.37 3.80
N LEU A 20 -3.15 7.63 3.59
CA LEU A 20 -2.77 8.75 4.47
C LEU A 20 -3.29 8.57 5.90
N LEU A 21 -4.42 7.89 6.08
CA LEU A 21 -4.99 7.62 7.40
C LEU A 21 -4.32 6.43 8.10
N LEU A 22 -3.62 5.56 7.36
CA LEU A 22 -3.07 4.33 7.93
C LEU A 22 -2.06 4.56 9.07
N PRO A 23 -1.13 5.52 9.01
CA PRO A 23 -0.20 5.79 10.10
C PRO A 23 -0.88 6.14 11.43
N ILE A 24 -2.10 6.69 11.41
CA ILE A 24 -2.87 7.02 12.62
C ILE A 24 -3.23 5.77 13.43
N ALA A 25 -3.32 4.61 12.78
CA ALA A 25 -3.55 3.34 13.45
C ALA A 25 -2.37 2.93 14.35
N PHE A 26 -1.19 3.51 14.13
CA PHE A 26 0.04 3.22 14.85
C PHE A 26 0.45 4.39 15.76
N ALA A 27 1.65 4.32 16.33
CA ALA A 27 2.17 5.39 17.16
C ALA A 27 2.17 6.74 16.43
N PRO A 28 1.80 7.85 17.11
CA PRO A 28 1.53 7.94 18.54
C PRO A 28 0.05 7.75 18.93
N LEU A 29 -0.89 7.73 17.97
CA LEU A 29 -2.34 7.70 18.27
C LEU A 29 -2.84 6.30 18.64
N ASN A 30 -2.20 5.24 18.12
CA ASN A 30 -2.48 3.84 18.44
C ASN A 30 -3.95 3.41 18.20
N TRP A 31 -4.63 3.97 17.21
CA TRP A 31 -5.99 3.57 16.83
C TRP A 31 -5.97 2.29 15.99
N PHE A 32 -5.46 1.20 16.57
CA PHE A 32 -5.18 -0.06 15.86
C PHE A 32 -6.37 -0.63 15.08
N TRP A 33 -7.59 -0.40 15.55
CA TRP A 33 -8.84 -0.83 14.91
C TRP A 33 -9.05 -0.20 13.53
N LEU A 34 -8.39 0.92 13.24
CA LEU A 34 -8.47 1.62 11.96
C LEU A 34 -7.70 0.88 10.86
N ALA A 35 -6.60 0.20 11.18
CA ALA A 35 -5.77 -0.52 10.20
C ALA A 35 -6.57 -1.56 9.38
N PRO A 36 -7.31 -2.51 9.99
CA PRO A 36 -8.11 -3.46 9.22
C PRO A 36 -9.25 -2.78 8.44
N LEU A 37 -9.82 -1.68 8.92
CA LEU A 37 -10.86 -0.93 8.20
C LEU A 37 -10.31 -0.26 6.93
N LEU A 38 -9.13 0.36 7.01
CA LEU A 38 -8.50 1.03 5.88
C LEU A 38 -8.02 0.02 4.83
N LEU A 39 -7.44 -1.11 5.26
CA LEU A 39 -7.07 -2.21 4.36
C LEU A 39 -8.31 -2.86 3.74
N GLY A 40 -9.38 -3.06 4.52
CA GLY A 40 -10.66 -3.53 4.00
C GLY A 40 -11.24 -2.58 2.94
N GLY A 41 -11.17 -1.27 3.18
CA GLY A 41 -11.52 -0.25 2.20
C GLY A 41 -10.70 -0.34 0.92
N LEU A 42 -9.38 -0.56 1.02
CA LEU A 42 -8.53 -0.79 -0.15
C LEU A 42 -8.95 -2.05 -0.93
N PHE A 43 -9.22 -3.16 -0.25
CA PHE A 43 -9.67 -4.39 -0.90
C PHE A 43 -11.02 -4.23 -1.60
N LEU A 44 -11.96 -3.50 -0.99
CA LEU A 44 -13.22 -3.12 -1.65
C LEU A 44 -12.97 -2.30 -2.93
N LEU A 45 -11.97 -1.42 -2.92
CA LEU A 45 -11.54 -0.69 -4.11
C LEU A 45 -10.88 -1.59 -5.16
N TRP A 46 -10.48 -2.83 -4.88
CA TRP A 46 -9.99 -3.74 -5.92
C TRP A 46 -11.13 -4.53 -6.59
N VAL A 47 -12.32 -4.59 -5.98
CA VAL A 47 -13.48 -5.34 -6.52
C VAL A 47 -13.86 -4.82 -7.90
N GLY A 48 -14.01 -5.75 -8.85
CA GLY A 48 -14.42 -5.44 -10.23
C GLY A 48 -13.37 -4.68 -11.05
N GLN A 49 -12.12 -4.59 -10.57
CA GLN A 49 -11.02 -3.98 -11.32
C GLN A 49 -10.14 -5.03 -11.99
N ASP A 50 -9.46 -4.62 -13.06
CA ASP A 50 -8.40 -5.40 -13.67
C ASP A 50 -7.11 -5.35 -12.82
N ALA A 51 -6.17 -6.27 -13.08
CA ALA A 51 -4.93 -6.37 -12.30
C ALA A 51 -4.10 -5.08 -12.33
N ARG A 52 -4.15 -4.33 -13.44
CA ARG A 52 -3.43 -3.06 -13.58
C ARG A 52 -4.02 -1.98 -12.67
N GLU A 53 -5.34 -1.85 -12.64
CA GLU A 53 -6.00 -0.86 -11.83
C GLU A 53 -5.95 -1.21 -10.34
N ALA A 54 -6.06 -2.49 -9.97
CA ALA A 54 -5.81 -2.96 -8.61
C ALA A 54 -4.38 -2.60 -8.15
N ALA A 55 -3.38 -2.83 -9.01
CA ALA A 55 -1.99 -2.44 -8.77
C ALA A 55 -1.81 -0.93 -8.58
N LEU A 56 -2.44 -0.10 -9.42
CA LEU A 56 -2.37 1.35 -9.28
C LEU A 56 -3.05 1.86 -8.00
N ARG A 57 -4.18 1.27 -7.60
CA ARG A 57 -4.84 1.60 -6.33
C ARG A 57 -3.97 1.17 -5.13
N GLY A 58 -3.38 -0.02 -5.18
CA GLY A 58 -2.40 -0.49 -4.20
C GLY A 58 -1.17 0.41 -4.13
N PHE A 59 -0.64 0.85 -5.27
CA PHE A 59 0.46 1.79 -5.34
C PHE A 59 0.12 3.14 -4.68
N CYS A 60 -1.03 3.73 -5.02
CA CYS A 60 -1.46 5.01 -4.44
C CYS A 60 -1.64 4.92 -2.92
N PHE A 61 -2.23 3.83 -2.41
CA PHE A 61 -2.37 3.59 -0.98
C PHE A 61 -1.00 3.43 -0.30
N GLY A 62 -0.11 2.60 -0.87
CA GLY A 62 1.20 2.37 -0.31
C GLY A 62 2.04 3.65 -0.30
N LEU A 63 2.04 4.38 -1.41
CA LEU A 63 2.78 5.63 -1.56
C LEU A 63 2.41 6.62 -0.45
N SER A 64 1.11 6.86 -0.22
CA SER A 64 0.67 7.80 0.79
C SER A 64 0.87 7.29 2.23
N ALA A 65 0.65 6.00 2.46
CA ALA A 65 0.87 5.38 3.77
C ALA A 65 2.34 5.43 4.20
N PHE A 66 3.26 5.09 3.31
CA PHE A 66 4.69 5.12 3.62
C PHE A 66 5.27 6.54 3.61
N ALA A 67 4.80 7.43 2.73
CA ALA A 67 5.23 8.84 2.75
C ALA A 67 4.96 9.50 4.11
N LEU A 68 3.75 9.30 4.65
CA LEU A 68 3.41 9.86 5.96
C LEU A 68 3.94 8.99 7.11
N GLY A 69 3.85 7.66 7.02
CA GLY A 69 4.24 6.75 8.11
C GLY A 69 5.74 6.69 8.38
N THR A 70 6.58 7.08 7.42
CA THR A 70 8.04 7.06 7.55
C THR A 70 8.69 8.44 7.63
N TYR A 71 7.90 9.50 7.89
CA TYR A 71 8.38 10.88 7.96
C TYR A 71 9.51 11.08 8.98
N TRP A 72 9.52 10.29 10.06
CA TRP A 72 10.53 10.33 11.11
C TRP A 72 11.95 10.00 10.61
N LEU A 73 12.08 9.33 9.45
CA LEU A 73 13.37 9.13 8.78
C LEU A 73 14.00 10.43 8.33
N PHE A 74 13.19 11.45 8.00
CA PHE A 74 13.70 12.78 7.70
C PHE A 74 14.50 13.32 8.89
N ILE A 75 13.94 13.20 10.10
CA ILE A 75 14.57 13.68 11.33
C ILE A 75 15.89 12.92 11.54
N SER A 76 15.87 11.60 11.35
CA SER A 76 17.05 10.75 11.52
C SER A 76 18.16 11.08 10.51
N LEU A 77 17.85 11.17 9.23
CA LEU A 77 18.85 11.41 8.18
C LEU A 77 19.36 12.85 8.17
N ARG A 78 18.47 13.82 8.37
CA ARG A 78 18.82 15.24 8.26
C ARG A 78 19.35 15.82 9.57
N LEU A 79 18.62 15.63 10.67
CA LEU A 79 18.98 16.27 11.94
C LEU A 79 20.05 15.47 12.68
N LEU A 80 19.97 14.14 12.70
CA LEU A 80 20.98 13.30 13.37
C LEU A 80 22.14 12.93 12.44
N GLY A 81 21.86 12.61 11.18
CA GLY A 81 22.87 12.19 10.20
C GLY A 81 23.61 13.32 9.48
N GLY A 82 23.10 14.56 9.52
CA GLY A 82 23.73 15.71 8.88
C GLY A 82 23.75 15.67 7.34
N ALA A 83 22.98 14.78 6.71
CA ALA A 83 22.98 14.62 5.26
C ALA A 83 22.39 15.85 4.53
N PRO A 84 22.91 16.22 3.34
CA PRO A 84 22.34 17.30 2.53
C PRO A 84 20.87 17.04 2.17
N LEU A 85 20.05 18.10 2.15
CA LEU A 85 18.60 17.99 1.89
C LEU A 85 18.25 17.18 0.64
N PRO A 86 18.88 17.40 -0.54
CA PRO A 86 18.51 16.65 -1.75
C PRO A 86 18.74 15.14 -1.61
N VAL A 87 19.79 14.74 -0.88
CA VAL A 87 20.13 13.33 -0.64
C VAL A 87 19.05 12.69 0.24
N VAL A 88 18.66 13.36 1.33
CA VAL A 88 17.60 12.86 2.23
C VAL A 88 16.28 12.67 1.48
N LEU A 89 15.87 13.66 0.69
CA LEU A 89 14.64 13.57 -0.09
C LEU A 89 14.70 12.44 -1.13
N ALA A 90 15.84 12.26 -1.81
CA ALA A 90 16.02 11.17 -2.77
C ALA A 90 15.94 9.79 -2.08
N MET A 91 16.59 9.62 -0.92
CA MET A 91 16.54 8.37 -0.16
C MET A 91 15.12 8.06 0.34
N MET A 92 14.41 9.04 0.89
CA MET A 92 13.04 8.86 1.35
C MET A 92 12.09 8.57 0.18
N ALA A 93 12.21 9.30 -0.93
CA ALA A 93 11.40 9.04 -2.12
C ALA A 93 11.66 7.63 -2.67
N GLY A 94 12.93 7.21 -2.75
CA GLY A 94 13.30 5.86 -3.17
C GLY A 94 12.69 4.79 -2.27
N LEU A 95 12.80 4.95 -0.95
CA LEU A 95 12.19 4.04 0.02
C LEU A 95 10.67 3.94 -0.17
N VAL A 96 9.98 5.09 -0.20
CA VAL A 96 8.52 5.14 -0.32
C VAL A 96 8.05 4.52 -1.63
N LEU A 97 8.76 4.77 -2.74
CA LEU A 97 8.46 4.16 -4.04
C LEU A 97 8.62 2.63 -4.00
N ILE A 98 9.73 2.13 -3.45
CA ILE A 98 9.96 0.68 -3.31
C ILE A 98 8.87 0.05 -2.44
N MET A 99 8.52 0.66 -1.32
CA MET A 99 7.49 0.14 -0.42
C MET A 99 6.09 0.16 -1.08
N ALA A 100 5.77 1.20 -1.84
CA ALA A 100 4.53 1.27 -2.61
C ALA A 100 4.47 0.19 -3.72
N LEU A 101 5.61 -0.16 -4.33
CA LEU A 101 5.69 -1.22 -5.33
C LEU A 101 5.40 -2.61 -4.76
N TYR A 102 5.74 -2.90 -3.50
CA TYR A 102 5.33 -4.15 -2.86
C TYR A 102 3.80 -4.25 -2.82
N LEU A 103 3.10 -3.21 -2.36
CA LEU A 103 1.64 -3.26 -2.29
C LEU A 103 0.98 -3.33 -3.67
N ALA A 104 1.55 -2.62 -4.65
CA ALA A 104 1.13 -2.72 -6.06
C ALA A 104 1.33 -4.13 -6.62
N GLY A 105 2.47 -4.77 -6.32
CA GLY A 105 2.80 -6.13 -6.71
C GLY A 105 1.84 -7.15 -6.09
N CYS A 106 1.50 -6.98 -4.81
CA CYS A 106 0.52 -7.83 -4.12
C CYS A 106 -0.84 -7.79 -4.85
N ALA A 107 -1.34 -6.59 -5.14
CA ALA A 107 -2.60 -6.41 -5.85
C ALA A 107 -2.54 -6.99 -7.28
N TRP A 108 -1.44 -6.74 -8.00
CA TRP A 108 -1.25 -7.23 -9.36
C TRP A 108 -1.22 -8.76 -9.44
N VAL A 109 -0.41 -9.41 -8.60
CA VAL A 109 -0.32 -10.88 -8.53
C VAL A 109 -1.68 -11.47 -8.19
N SER A 110 -2.39 -10.87 -7.22
CA SER A 110 -3.69 -11.36 -6.76
C SER A 110 -4.77 -11.35 -7.85
N PHE A 111 -4.67 -10.43 -8.80
CA PHE A 111 -5.66 -10.25 -9.87
C PHE A 111 -5.19 -10.79 -11.23
N ARG A 112 -3.94 -11.27 -11.33
CA ARG A 112 -3.40 -11.92 -12.53
C ARG A 112 -3.59 -13.43 -12.53
N ILE A 113 -3.82 -14.04 -11.36
CA ILE A 113 -4.04 -15.49 -11.23
C ILE A 113 -5.48 -15.83 -11.63
N GLU A 114 -5.64 -16.23 -12.89
CA GLU A 114 -6.88 -16.78 -13.44
C GLU A 114 -6.90 -18.32 -13.35
N PRO A 115 -8.08 -18.97 -13.22
CA PRO A 115 -9.41 -18.41 -13.02
C PRO A 115 -9.79 -18.47 -11.54
N THR A 116 -9.36 -17.47 -10.75
CA THR A 116 -9.84 -17.37 -9.37
C THR A 116 -10.93 -16.30 -9.30
N GLU A 117 -12.16 -16.70 -9.63
CA GLU A 117 -13.35 -15.86 -9.40
C GLU A 117 -13.96 -16.15 -8.01
N GLY A 118 -14.65 -15.15 -7.45
CA GLY A 118 -15.40 -15.31 -6.20
C GLY A 118 -14.53 -15.41 -4.93
N ALA A 119 -15.01 -16.19 -3.95
CA ALA A 119 -14.45 -16.24 -2.59
C ALA A 119 -13.00 -16.74 -2.54
N ALA A 120 -12.59 -17.61 -3.47
CA ALA A 120 -11.23 -18.17 -3.49
C ALA A 120 -10.16 -17.08 -3.69
N ARG A 121 -10.45 -16.01 -4.46
CA ARG A 121 -9.51 -14.90 -4.63
C ARG A 121 -9.26 -14.20 -3.29
N TRP A 122 -10.32 -13.94 -2.54
CA TRP A 122 -10.25 -13.16 -1.30
C TRP A 122 -9.79 -13.98 -0.09
N LEU A 123 -10.08 -15.27 -0.05
CA LEU A 123 -9.75 -16.14 1.08
C LEU A 123 -8.41 -16.87 0.93
N LEU A 124 -7.93 -17.06 -0.31
CA LEU A 124 -6.69 -17.80 -0.57
C LEU A 124 -5.65 -16.95 -1.29
N VAL A 125 -5.99 -16.40 -2.46
CA VAL A 125 -5.00 -15.74 -3.33
C VAL A 125 -4.48 -14.45 -2.73
N VAL A 126 -5.36 -13.55 -2.27
CA VAL A 126 -4.97 -12.27 -1.66
C VAL A 126 -4.13 -12.50 -0.39
N PRO A 127 -4.55 -13.33 0.59
CA PRO A 127 -3.72 -13.63 1.76
C PRO A 127 -2.38 -14.29 1.42
N ALA A 128 -2.35 -15.21 0.45
CA ALA A 128 -1.10 -15.86 0.03
C ALA A 128 -0.15 -14.87 -0.65
N ALA A 129 -0.64 -14.05 -1.58
CA ALA A 129 0.14 -13.02 -2.25
C ALA A 129 0.67 -11.98 -1.27
N TRP A 130 -0.18 -11.55 -0.32
CA TRP A 130 0.22 -10.63 0.75
C TRP A 130 1.33 -11.22 1.60
N THR A 131 1.15 -12.45 2.09
CA THR A 131 2.13 -13.12 2.95
C THR A 131 3.47 -13.31 2.23
N LEU A 132 3.43 -13.73 0.96
CA LEU A 132 4.65 -13.93 0.16
C LEU A 132 5.39 -12.61 -0.09
N LEU A 133 4.66 -11.52 -0.35
CA LEU A 133 5.27 -10.21 -0.59
C LEU A 133 5.79 -9.58 0.70
N GLU A 134 5.11 -9.76 1.84
CA GLU A 134 5.61 -9.33 3.14
C GLU A 134 6.85 -10.12 3.56
N TRP A 135 6.89 -11.42 3.25
CA TRP A 135 8.08 -12.25 3.45
C TRP A 135 9.24 -11.77 2.57
N LEU A 136 8.99 -11.55 1.27
CA LEU A 136 9.99 -11.01 0.36
C LEU A 136 10.49 -9.64 0.83
N ARG A 137 9.59 -8.75 1.26
CA ARG A 137 9.93 -7.42 1.80
C ARG A 137 10.85 -7.49 3.01
N SER A 138 10.78 -8.56 3.78
CA SER A 138 11.58 -8.76 5.00
C SER A 138 12.96 -9.36 4.72
N TRP A 139 13.13 -10.07 3.59
CA TRP A 139 14.37 -10.79 3.27
C TRP A 139 15.16 -10.17 2.13
N LEU A 140 14.47 -9.57 1.16
CA LEU A 140 15.12 -8.90 0.04
C LEU A 140 15.93 -7.73 0.61
N PHE A 141 17.25 -7.73 0.37
CA PHE A 141 18.24 -6.79 0.91
C PHE A 141 18.71 -7.02 2.36
N SER A 142 18.44 -8.20 2.93
CA SER A 142 19.19 -8.72 4.10
C SER A 142 20.53 -9.35 3.71
#